data_AF-A0A973BUJ1-F1
#
_entry.id   AF-A0A973BUJ1-F1
#
_cell.length_a   1.000
_cell.length_b   1.000
_cell.length_c   1.000
_cell.angle_alpha   90.00
_cell.angle_beta   90.00
_cell.angle_gamma   90.00
#
_symmetry.space_group_name_H-M   'P 1'
#
loop_
_entity.id
_entity.type
_entity.pdbx_description
1 polymer ?
#
loop_
_entity_poly.entity_id
_entity_poly.type
_entity_poly.pdbx_seq_one_letter_code
_entity_poly.pdbx_strand_id
1 'polypeptide(L)'
;MSQRAMKYLHDNRIIYRRYSPDRPTKEYDWGWYYADGTYGYYSLFRSNAKINTYKSLKWHLVTLWYLNPNISYEKFKELAGVISYKSNGFVTFNVSSKLLKEIIKDVYYEDLERPPNNRLRKVVFKDGTGLDTSEKLSIVGSIVGRKRIQEEDIYDAMLHINEQGESITISKLAKALKCTPRTIHRNMGEELKKEKDKLNIDNEKI
;
A
#
# COMPACT_ATOMS: atom_id res chain seq x y z
N MET A 1 14.03 -16.85 -3.27
CA MET A 1 13.63 -15.79 -2.31
C MET A 1 14.68 -14.70 -2.32
N SER A 2 14.31 -13.44 -2.57
CA SER A 2 15.27 -12.34 -2.45
C SER A 2 15.56 -12.11 -0.96
N GLN A 3 16.55 -12.80 -0.41
CA GLN A 3 16.93 -12.65 0.99
C GLN A 3 17.53 -11.25 1.20
N ARG A 4 16.76 -10.37 1.86
CA ARG A 4 17.33 -9.19 2.47
C ARG A 4 18.25 -9.64 3.59
N ALA A 5 19.34 -8.91 3.83
CA ALA A 5 20.26 -9.15 4.95
C ALA A 5 19.63 -8.73 6.30
N MET A 6 18.46 -9.29 6.63
CA MET A 6 17.71 -9.01 7.87
C MET A 6 18.49 -9.39 9.12
N LYS A 7 19.37 -10.40 9.01
CA LYS A 7 20.25 -10.86 10.08
C LYS A 7 21.02 -9.70 10.74
N TYR A 8 21.54 -8.77 9.93
CA TYR A 8 22.24 -7.59 10.48
C TYR A 8 21.34 -6.76 11.40
N LEU A 9 20.08 -6.50 11.01
CA LEU A 9 19.15 -5.74 11.83
C LEU A 9 18.81 -6.48 13.13
N HIS A 10 18.66 -7.81 13.06
CA HIS A 10 18.37 -8.65 14.23
C HIS A 10 19.54 -8.70 15.20
N ASP A 11 20.74 -9.02 14.72
CA ASP A 11 21.95 -9.13 15.53
C ASP A 11 22.28 -7.80 16.23
N ASN A 12 22.03 -6.68 15.56
CA ASN A 12 22.29 -5.34 16.10
C ASN A 12 21.11 -4.72 16.86
N ARG A 13 20.01 -5.46 17.03
CA ARG A 13 18.77 -5.02 17.69
C ARG A 13 18.20 -3.71 17.12
N ILE A 14 18.29 -3.55 15.80
CA ILE A 14 17.75 -2.38 15.10
C ILE A 14 16.23 -2.46 15.07
N ILE A 15 15.56 -1.43 15.56
CA ILE A 15 14.11 -1.29 15.52
C ILE A 15 13.71 -0.81 14.12
N TYR A 16 13.07 -1.69 13.36
CA TYR A 16 12.54 -1.40 12.01
C TYR A 16 11.02 -1.59 11.93
N ARG A 17 10.36 -1.83 13.07
CA ARG A 17 8.91 -1.90 13.20
C ARG A 17 8.48 -1.26 14.52
N ARG A 18 7.31 -0.63 14.52
CA ARG A 18 6.67 -0.07 15.71
C ARG A 18 5.15 -0.04 15.48
N TYR A 19 4.38 -0.56 16.43
CA TYR A 19 2.93 -0.37 16.41
C TYR A 19 2.58 1.09 16.67
N SER A 20 1.37 1.49 16.26
CA SER A 20 0.94 2.86 16.52
C SER A 20 0.80 3.09 18.03
N PRO A 21 1.27 4.23 18.56
CA PRO A 21 0.96 4.65 19.92
C PRO A 21 -0.47 5.21 20.04
N ASP A 22 -1.13 5.49 18.92
CA ASP A 22 -2.49 6.03 18.89
C ASP A 22 -3.48 5.02 19.49
N ARG A 23 -4.53 5.51 20.17
CA ARG A 23 -5.58 4.63 20.69
C ARG A 23 -6.47 4.13 19.54
N PRO A 24 -6.64 2.80 19.38
CA PRO A 24 -7.52 2.25 18.36
C PRO A 24 -8.99 2.52 18.67
N THR A 25 -9.81 2.66 17.63
CA THR A 25 -11.27 2.75 17.75
C THR A 25 -11.86 1.41 18.17
N LYS A 26 -11.34 0.30 17.64
CA LYS A 26 -11.71 -1.06 18.01
C LYS A 26 -10.50 -1.97 18.01
N GLU A 27 -10.45 -2.86 19.00
CA GLU A 27 -9.46 -3.92 19.10
C GLU A 27 -10.08 -5.27 18.77
N TYR A 28 -9.31 -6.12 18.12
CA TYR A 28 -9.67 -7.47 17.74
C TYR A 28 -8.52 -8.43 18.05
N ASP A 29 -8.82 -9.73 18.09
CA ASP A 29 -7.78 -10.76 18.28
C ASP A 29 -6.71 -10.67 17.19
N TRP A 30 -7.10 -10.40 15.95
CA TRP A 30 -6.19 -10.28 14.80
C TRP A 30 -5.47 -8.92 14.69
N GLY A 31 -5.90 -7.86 15.39
CA GLY A 31 -5.35 -6.52 15.19
C GLY A 31 -6.21 -5.36 15.68
N TRP A 32 -6.00 -4.20 15.05
CA TRP A 32 -6.58 -2.93 15.48
C TRP A 32 -7.19 -2.16 14.31
N TYR A 33 -8.30 -1.49 14.59
CA TYR A 33 -8.98 -0.58 13.67
C TYR A 33 -8.98 0.85 14.21
N TYR A 34 -8.66 1.79 13.33
CA TYR A 34 -8.60 3.23 13.57
C TYR A 34 -9.53 3.91 12.55
N ALA A 35 -10.67 4.46 13.00
CA ALA A 35 -11.69 5.03 12.11
C ALA A 35 -11.14 6.20 11.26
N ASP A 36 -10.43 7.11 11.92
CA ASP A 36 -9.74 8.25 11.30
C ASP A 36 -8.36 7.86 10.74
N GLY A 37 -7.93 6.62 11.01
CA GLY A 37 -6.63 6.09 10.65
C GLY A 37 -5.53 6.50 11.61
N THR A 38 -4.34 5.94 11.39
CA THR A 38 -3.13 6.24 12.14
C THR A 38 -1.92 6.39 11.22
N TYR A 39 -1.02 7.31 11.56
CA TYR A 39 0.30 7.47 10.93
C TYR A 39 1.42 6.78 11.73
N GLY A 40 1.17 6.42 12.99
CA GLY A 40 2.18 5.92 13.93
C GLY A 40 2.64 4.48 13.71
N TYR A 41 2.04 3.75 12.76
CA TYR A 41 2.40 2.36 12.46
C TYR A 41 3.56 2.24 11.46
N TYR A 42 4.75 1.88 11.93
CA TYR A 42 5.93 1.63 11.09
C TYR A 42 6.18 0.13 10.95
N SER A 43 6.36 -0.35 9.71
CA SER A 43 6.68 -1.76 9.45
C SER A 43 7.55 -1.88 8.20
N LEU A 44 8.83 -1.58 8.37
CA LEU A 44 9.79 -1.59 7.27
C LEU A 44 10.07 -3.04 6.86
N PHE A 45 10.36 -3.22 5.57
CA PHE A 45 10.79 -4.49 4.99
C PHE A 45 9.81 -5.67 5.16
N ARG A 46 8.53 -5.39 5.44
CA ARG A 46 7.49 -6.42 5.60
C ARG A 46 7.14 -7.12 4.29
N SER A 47 7.02 -6.37 3.18
CA SER A 47 6.70 -6.92 1.87
C SER A 47 7.97 -7.35 1.13
N ASN A 48 7.85 -8.08 0.01
CA ASN A 48 8.99 -8.42 -0.85
C ASN A 48 9.47 -7.24 -1.73
N ALA A 49 8.80 -6.09 -1.70
CA ALA A 49 9.14 -4.92 -2.51
C ALA A 49 10.45 -4.28 -2.07
N LYS A 50 11.38 -4.07 -2.99
CA LYS A 50 12.66 -3.40 -2.73
C LYS A 50 12.55 -1.89 -2.90
N ILE A 51 13.43 -1.16 -2.24
CA ILE A 51 13.56 0.29 -2.39
C ILE A 51 14.10 0.57 -3.79
N ASN A 52 13.38 1.37 -4.58
CA ASN A 52 13.69 1.61 -5.99
C ASN A 52 13.99 3.08 -6.33
N THR A 53 13.95 3.98 -5.35
CA THR A 53 14.25 5.41 -5.54
C THR A 53 15.07 5.97 -4.37
N TYR A 54 15.85 7.03 -4.63
CA TYR A 54 16.57 7.75 -3.58
C TYR A 54 15.65 8.40 -2.55
N LYS A 55 14.50 8.93 -2.97
CA LYS A 55 13.49 9.48 -2.05
C LYS A 55 12.99 8.43 -1.08
N SER A 56 12.69 7.22 -1.57
CA SER A 56 12.29 6.11 -0.72
C SER A 56 13.43 5.65 0.19
N LEU A 57 14.67 5.60 -0.30
CA LEU A 57 15.84 5.28 0.53
C LEU A 57 16.02 6.28 1.68
N LYS A 58 15.99 7.59 1.40
CA LYS A 58 16.05 8.64 2.42
C LYS A 58 14.97 8.42 3.48
N TRP A 59 13.71 8.24 3.07
CA TRP A 59 12.62 7.97 4.01
C TRP A 59 12.86 6.75 4.92
N HIS A 60 13.39 5.64 4.38
CA HIS A 60 13.72 4.46 5.18
C HIS A 60 14.81 4.77 6.21
N LEU A 61 15.85 5.51 5.82
CA LEU A 61 16.94 5.88 6.72
C LEU A 61 16.48 6.85 7.81
N VAL A 62 15.65 7.85 7.48
CA VAL A 62 15.01 8.74 8.47
C VAL A 62 14.17 7.94 9.45
N THR A 63 13.37 7.00 8.95
CA THR A 63 12.53 6.18 9.82
C THR A 63 13.35 5.28 10.73
N LEU A 64 14.44 4.69 10.24
CA LEU A 64 15.36 3.91 11.07
C LEU A 64 16.05 4.77 12.12
N TRP A 65 16.48 5.99 11.77
CA TRP A 65 17.07 6.94 12.71
C TRP A 65 16.07 7.31 13.82
N TYR A 66 14.85 7.69 13.44
CA TYR A 66 13.76 8.04 14.35
C TYR A 66 13.34 6.90 15.29
N LEU A 67 13.27 5.65 14.78
CA LEU A 67 12.86 4.50 15.59
C LEU A 67 13.95 4.04 16.58
N ASN A 68 15.20 4.50 16.42
CA ASN A 68 16.34 4.08 17.22
C ASN A 68 17.05 5.30 17.85
N PRO A 69 16.42 6.04 18.77
CA PRO A 69 16.97 7.30 19.30
C PRO A 69 18.34 7.17 20.00
N ASN A 70 18.70 5.95 20.44
CA ASN A 70 19.96 5.67 21.12
C ASN A 70 21.07 5.15 20.18
N ILE A 71 20.83 5.11 18.87
CA ILE A 71 21.85 4.67 17.90
C ILE A 71 22.89 5.78 17.71
N SER A 72 24.18 5.43 17.80
CA SER A 72 25.24 6.40 17.53
C SER A 72 25.30 6.76 16.05
N TYR A 73 25.86 7.93 15.74
CA TYR A 73 26.07 8.36 14.35
C TYR A 73 26.92 7.36 13.53
N GLU A 74 27.96 6.78 14.14
CA GLU A 74 28.80 5.75 13.49
C GLU A 74 27.99 4.48 13.17
N LYS A 75 27.22 3.98 14.14
CA LYS A 75 26.39 2.79 13.93
C LYS A 75 25.26 3.05 12.93
N PHE A 76 24.75 4.27 12.87
CA PHE A 76 23.79 4.68 11.84
C PHE A 76 24.42 4.74 10.45
N LYS A 77 25.66 5.25 10.32
CA LYS A 77 26.42 5.21 9.06
C LYS A 77 26.60 3.78 8.55
N GLU A 78 26.97 2.86 9.44
CA GLU A 78 27.08 1.43 9.11
C GLU A 78 25.75 0.83 8.66
N LEU A 79 24.68 1.08 9.42
CA LEU A 79 23.32 0.65 9.07
C LEU A 79 22.91 1.19 7.69
N ALA A 80 23.14 2.47 7.42
CA ALA A 80 22.83 3.08 6.14
C ALA A 80 23.62 2.45 4.99
N GLY A 81 24.90 2.09 5.23
CA GLY A 81 25.71 1.29 4.31
C GLY A 81 25.10 -0.07 4.02
N VAL A 82 24.68 -0.80 5.06
CA VAL A 82 24.04 -2.12 4.92
C VAL A 82 22.74 -2.03 4.12
N ILE A 83 21.87 -1.06 4.40
CA ILE A 83 20.60 -0.87 3.68
C ILE A 83 20.84 -0.45 2.22
N SER A 84 21.85 0.38 1.96
CA SER A 84 22.11 0.94 0.62
C SER A 84 22.92 0.01 -0.28
N TYR A 85 23.56 -1.02 0.27
CA TYR A 85 24.33 -1.98 -0.51
C TYR A 85 23.43 -2.93 -1.28
N LYS A 86 23.46 -2.86 -2.62
CA LYS A 86 22.54 -3.58 -3.51
C LYS A 86 22.51 -5.09 -3.26
N SER A 87 23.66 -5.71 -3.00
CA SER A 87 23.76 -7.16 -2.75
C SER A 87 23.04 -7.59 -1.45
N ASN A 88 22.81 -6.68 -0.51
CA ASN A 88 22.02 -6.95 0.70
C ASN A 88 20.51 -6.99 0.46
N GLY A 89 20.06 -6.72 -0.78
CA GLY A 89 18.69 -6.98 -1.22
C GLY A 89 17.63 -5.96 -0.76
N PHE A 90 18.00 -4.89 -0.06
CA PHE A 90 17.07 -3.83 0.35
C PHE A 90 16.72 -2.87 -0.79
N VAL A 91 17.71 -2.49 -1.60
CA VAL A 91 17.57 -1.57 -2.75
C VAL A 91 17.66 -2.31 -4.09
N THR A 92 17.19 -1.70 -5.17
CA THR A 92 17.34 -2.20 -6.55
C THR A 92 18.48 -1.54 -7.34
N PHE A 93 18.99 -0.41 -6.87
CA PHE A 93 19.98 0.43 -7.55
C PHE A 93 21.30 0.48 -6.76
N ASN A 94 22.38 0.81 -7.45
CA ASN A 94 23.67 1.07 -6.80
C ASN A 94 23.68 2.51 -6.26
N VAL A 95 24.11 2.69 -5.02
CA VAL A 95 24.25 4.01 -4.38
C VAL A 95 25.73 4.37 -4.35
N SER A 96 26.11 5.51 -4.94
CA SER A 96 27.49 5.98 -4.86
C SER A 96 27.84 6.38 -3.42
N SER A 97 29.09 6.18 -3.02
CA SER A 97 29.55 6.54 -1.68
C SER A 97 29.36 8.04 -1.37
N LYS A 98 29.51 8.91 -2.38
CA LYS A 98 29.27 10.34 -2.24
C LYS A 98 27.80 10.64 -1.91
N LEU A 99 26.88 10.08 -2.70
CA LEU A 99 25.44 10.28 -2.50
C LEU A 99 24.96 9.70 -1.17
N LEU A 100 25.48 8.53 -0.78
CA LEU A 100 25.14 7.95 0.51
C LEU A 100 25.57 8.86 1.68
N LYS A 101 26.78 9.43 1.61
CA LYS A 101 27.26 10.38 2.62
C LYS A 101 26.38 11.63 2.70
N GLU A 102 25.94 12.16 1.56
CA GLU A 102 25.01 13.30 1.49
C GLU A 102 23.67 12.96 2.15
N ILE A 103 23.07 11.81 1.80
CA ILE A 103 21.82 11.35 2.42
C ILE A 103 21.98 11.16 3.93
N ILE A 104 23.06 10.53 4.40
CA ILE A 104 23.28 10.31 5.84
C ILE A 104 23.41 11.64 6.57
N LYS A 105 24.13 12.59 6.00
CA LYS A 105 24.28 13.93 6.57
C LYS A 105 22.92 14.62 6.68
N ASP A 106 22.12 14.59 5.62
CA ASP A 106 20.76 15.14 5.61
C ASP A 106 19.89 14.53 6.71
N VAL A 107 19.90 13.20 6.85
CA VAL A 107 19.07 12.50 7.84
C VAL A 107 19.53 12.81 9.27
N TYR A 108 20.83 12.93 9.50
CA TYR A 108 21.38 13.22 10.82
C TYR A 108 20.96 14.60 11.35
N TYR A 109 20.84 15.59 10.47
CA TYR A 109 20.38 16.94 10.81
C TYR A 109 18.85 17.08 10.73
N GLU A 110 18.12 16.01 10.47
CA GLU A 110 16.66 16.05 10.42
C GLU A 110 16.08 16.25 11.82
N ASP A 111 15.13 17.18 11.94
CA ASP A 111 14.41 17.42 13.18
C ASP A 111 13.49 16.24 13.49
N LEU A 112 13.84 15.49 14.54
CA LEU A 112 13.10 14.32 15.00
C LEU A 112 12.00 14.64 16.02
N GLU A 113 11.74 15.91 16.34
CA GLU A 113 10.56 16.28 17.13
C GLU A 113 9.27 15.85 16.40
N ARG A 114 9.32 15.81 15.06
CA ARG A 114 8.22 15.35 14.22
C ARG A 114 8.47 13.92 13.73
N PRO A 115 7.47 13.03 13.83
CA PRO A 115 7.60 11.68 13.31
C PRO A 115 7.72 11.70 11.77
N PRO A 116 8.48 10.77 11.17
CA PRO A 116 8.61 10.67 9.72
C PRO A 116 7.25 10.43 9.07
N ASN A 117 6.96 11.18 8.01
CA ASN A 117 5.70 11.08 7.26
C ASN A 117 5.41 9.64 6.86
N ASN A 118 4.24 9.12 7.19
CA ASN A 118 3.88 7.75 6.86
C ASN A 118 2.56 7.72 6.08
N ARG A 119 2.23 6.59 5.46
CA ARG A 119 0.92 6.43 4.81
C ARG A 119 -0.12 6.09 5.86
N LEU A 120 -1.23 6.85 5.92
CA LEU A 120 -2.37 6.59 6.80
C LEU A 120 -2.79 5.11 6.75
N ARG A 121 -3.05 4.51 7.91
CA ARG A 121 -3.54 3.13 8.07
C ARG A 121 -4.81 3.13 8.89
N LYS A 122 -5.90 2.59 8.33
CA LYS A 122 -7.12 2.34 9.11
C LYS A 122 -7.13 0.97 9.80
N VAL A 123 -6.42 -0.01 9.23
CA VAL A 123 -6.33 -1.37 9.77
C VAL A 123 -4.87 -1.76 9.94
N VAL A 124 -4.52 -2.26 11.12
CA VAL A 124 -3.19 -2.76 11.47
C VAL A 124 -3.32 -4.16 12.03
N PHE A 125 -2.70 -5.14 11.37
CA PHE A 125 -2.69 -6.53 11.82
C PHE A 125 -1.57 -6.76 12.83
N LYS A 126 -1.82 -7.57 13.85
CA LYS A 126 -0.78 -8.13 14.72
C LYS A 126 0.16 -9.02 13.90
N ASP A 127 1.37 -9.23 14.42
CA ASP A 127 2.27 -10.22 13.87
C ASP A 127 1.82 -11.63 14.30
N GLY A 128 2.10 -12.64 13.49
CA GLY A 128 1.80 -14.04 13.84
C GLY A 128 0.32 -14.42 13.87
N THR A 129 -0.58 -13.66 13.24
CA THR A 129 -2.04 -13.93 13.26
C THR A 129 -2.48 -15.21 12.56
N GLY A 130 -1.59 -15.93 11.86
CA GLY A 130 -1.94 -17.04 10.97
C GLY A 130 -2.63 -16.63 9.67
N LEU A 131 -3.29 -15.47 9.64
CA LEU A 131 -4.01 -14.97 8.47
C LEU A 131 -3.15 -14.80 7.22
N ASP A 132 -3.64 -15.31 6.09
CA ASP A 132 -3.03 -15.13 4.79
C ASP A 132 -3.32 -13.73 4.20
N THR A 133 -2.87 -13.48 2.96
CA THR A 133 -3.08 -12.18 2.30
C THR A 133 -4.55 -11.96 1.92
N SER A 134 -5.26 -13.00 1.49
CA SER A 134 -6.66 -12.95 1.06
C SER A 134 -7.59 -12.65 2.24
N GLU A 135 -7.39 -13.34 3.36
CA GLU A 135 -8.14 -13.15 4.60
C GLU A 135 -7.94 -11.73 5.16
N LYS A 136 -6.69 -11.24 5.18
CA LYS A 136 -6.38 -9.86 5.56
C LYS A 136 -7.09 -8.84 4.68
N LEU A 137 -7.10 -9.04 3.35
CA LEU A 137 -7.82 -8.17 2.42
C LEU A 137 -9.34 -8.25 2.62
N SER A 138 -9.87 -9.41 2.96
CA SER A 138 -11.29 -9.60 3.28
C SER A 138 -11.70 -8.78 4.51
N ILE A 139 -10.93 -8.87 5.60
CA ILE A 139 -11.14 -8.10 6.84
C ILE A 139 -11.05 -6.59 6.59
N VAL A 140 -10.04 -6.14 5.83
CA VAL A 140 -9.92 -4.72 5.48
C VAL A 140 -11.16 -4.26 4.71
N GLY A 141 -11.64 -5.06 3.75
CA GLY A 141 -12.82 -4.75 2.95
C GLY A 141 -14.12 -4.72 3.76
N SER A 142 -14.27 -5.55 4.80
CA SER A 142 -15.46 -5.56 5.65
C SER A 142 -15.50 -4.39 6.63
N ILE A 143 -14.33 -3.89 7.06
CA ILE A 143 -14.24 -2.81 8.06
C ILE A 143 -14.22 -1.43 7.40
N VAL A 144 -13.36 -1.23 6.41
CA VAL A 144 -13.16 0.08 5.77
C VAL A 144 -14.22 0.33 4.68
N GLY A 145 -14.88 -0.73 4.22
CA GLY A 145 -15.77 -0.70 3.07
C GLY A 145 -15.00 -0.88 1.75
N ARG A 146 -15.59 -1.63 0.82
CA ARG A 146 -15.17 -1.62 -0.58
C ARG A 146 -15.92 -0.46 -1.25
N LYS A 147 -15.29 0.34 -2.14
CA LYS A 147 -16.05 1.26 -3.01
C LYS A 147 -17.05 0.37 -3.76
N ARG A 148 -18.32 0.47 -3.40
CA ARG A 148 -19.37 -0.32 -4.00
C ARG A 148 -19.64 0.31 -5.36
N ILE A 149 -19.57 -0.49 -6.41
CA ILE A 149 -20.01 -0.08 -7.74
C ILE A 149 -21.50 0.25 -7.62
N GLN A 150 -21.84 1.49 -7.92
CA GLN A 150 -23.21 1.99 -7.98
C GLN A 150 -23.77 1.82 -9.39
N GLU A 151 -25.08 1.97 -9.50
CA GLU A 151 -25.80 1.96 -10.79
C GLU A 151 -25.27 3.05 -11.74
N GLU A 152 -24.97 4.23 -11.22
CA GLU A 152 -24.36 5.35 -11.94
C GLU A 152 -23.00 4.98 -12.57
N ASP A 153 -22.12 4.30 -11.81
CA ASP A 153 -20.82 3.85 -12.33
C ASP A 153 -21.00 2.86 -13.51
N ILE A 154 -22.06 2.04 -13.48
CA ILE A 154 -22.39 1.10 -14.56
C ILE A 154 -22.91 1.85 -15.78
N TYR A 155 -23.81 2.81 -15.58
CA TYR A 155 -24.37 3.62 -16.65
C TYR A 155 -23.29 4.40 -17.42
N ASP A 156 -22.39 5.07 -16.72
CA ASP A 156 -21.28 5.81 -17.34
C ASP A 156 -20.38 4.89 -18.17
N ALA A 157 -20.12 3.68 -17.69
CA ALA A 157 -19.36 2.67 -18.42
C ALA A 157 -20.09 2.17 -19.67
N MET A 158 -21.42 2.10 -19.64
CA MET A 158 -22.26 1.72 -20.79
C MET A 158 -22.19 2.79 -21.88
N LEU A 159 -22.32 4.06 -21.51
CA LEU A 159 -22.19 5.19 -22.45
C LEU A 159 -20.82 5.21 -23.11
N HIS A 160 -19.75 5.08 -22.34
CA HIS A 160 -18.39 5.09 -22.87
C HIS A 160 -18.11 3.93 -23.84
N ILE A 161 -18.64 2.73 -23.58
CA ILE A 161 -18.52 1.58 -24.52
C ILE A 161 -19.32 1.86 -25.80
N ASN A 162 -20.50 2.48 -25.67
CA ASN A 162 -21.34 2.83 -26.80
C ASN A 162 -20.70 3.88 -27.72
N GLU A 163 -20.11 4.94 -27.13
CA GLU A 163 -19.37 5.99 -27.86
C GLU A 163 -18.19 5.44 -28.67
N GLN A 164 -17.65 4.30 -28.25
CA GLN A 164 -16.57 3.59 -28.95
C GLN A 164 -17.08 2.72 -30.12
N GLY A 165 -18.39 2.72 -30.40
CA GLY A 165 -19.01 1.87 -31.42
C GLY A 165 -19.00 0.39 -31.05
N GLU A 166 -18.81 0.07 -29.77
CA GLU A 166 -18.70 -1.30 -29.29
C GLU A 166 -20.01 -1.79 -28.65
N SER A 167 -20.35 -3.07 -28.86
CA SER A 167 -21.46 -3.69 -28.15
C SER A 167 -21.20 -3.78 -26.64
N ILE A 168 -22.15 -3.31 -25.85
CA ILE A 168 -22.13 -3.31 -24.38
C ILE A 168 -22.45 -4.73 -23.89
N THR A 169 -21.44 -5.38 -23.29
CA THR A 169 -21.57 -6.71 -22.70
C THR A 169 -21.17 -6.69 -21.22
N ILE A 170 -21.72 -7.61 -20.42
CA ILE A 170 -21.39 -7.72 -18.99
C ILE A 170 -19.88 -7.92 -18.78
N SER A 171 -19.23 -8.69 -19.65
CA SER A 171 -17.78 -8.91 -19.59
C SER A 171 -16.99 -7.62 -19.83
N LYS A 172 -17.42 -6.77 -20.78
CA LYS A 172 -16.78 -5.47 -21.03
C LYS A 172 -17.03 -4.49 -19.88
N LEU A 173 -18.25 -4.43 -19.33
CA LEU A 173 -18.56 -3.62 -18.16
C LEU A 173 -17.73 -4.04 -16.94
N ALA A 174 -17.63 -5.35 -16.70
CA ALA A 174 -16.80 -5.91 -15.64
C ALA A 174 -15.32 -5.55 -15.81
N LYS A 175 -14.80 -5.59 -17.06
CA LYS A 175 -13.44 -5.18 -17.39
C LYS A 175 -13.21 -3.69 -17.19
N ALA A 176 -14.13 -2.83 -17.65
CA ALA A 176 -14.07 -1.39 -17.51
C ALA A 176 -14.09 -0.96 -16.03
N LEU A 177 -14.98 -1.55 -15.24
CA LEU A 177 -15.14 -1.27 -13.81
C LEU A 177 -14.23 -2.09 -12.89
N LYS A 178 -13.32 -2.89 -13.48
CA LYS A 178 -12.35 -3.75 -12.76
C LYS A 178 -13.01 -4.61 -11.67
N CYS A 179 -14.15 -5.21 -11.98
CA CYS A 179 -14.91 -6.06 -11.07
C CYS A 179 -15.30 -7.40 -11.71
N THR A 180 -16.00 -8.24 -10.97
CA THR A 180 -16.50 -9.52 -11.50
C THR A 180 -17.82 -9.33 -12.24
N PRO A 181 -18.13 -10.14 -13.27
CA PRO A 181 -19.44 -10.15 -13.93
C PRO A 181 -20.61 -10.26 -12.95
N ARG A 182 -20.44 -11.07 -11.89
CA ARG A 182 -21.43 -11.20 -10.81
C ARG A 182 -21.70 -9.89 -10.06
N THR A 183 -20.70 -9.02 -9.94
CA THR A 183 -20.85 -7.70 -9.31
C THR A 183 -21.66 -6.75 -10.19
N ILE A 184 -21.50 -6.83 -11.51
CA ILE A 184 -22.35 -6.09 -12.46
C ILE A 184 -23.80 -6.57 -12.33
N HIS A 185 -24.06 -7.87 -12.43
CA HIS A 185 -25.42 -8.41 -12.30
C HIS A 185 -26.13 -8.03 -11.00
N ARG A 186 -25.39 -7.94 -9.88
CA ARG A 186 -25.97 -7.60 -8.57
C ARG A 186 -26.33 -6.13 -8.44
N ASN A 187 -25.63 -5.24 -9.13
CA ASN A 187 -25.85 -3.80 -9.03
C ASN A 187 -26.45 -3.22 -10.32
N MET A 188 -26.96 -4.05 -11.22
CA MET A 188 -27.63 -3.62 -12.45
C MET A 188 -29.11 -3.96 -12.33
N GLY A 189 -29.91 -2.97 -11.89
CA GLY A 189 -31.35 -3.05 -11.80
C GLY A 189 -32.04 -3.30 -13.15
N GLU A 190 -33.36 -3.50 -13.12
CA GLU A 190 -34.16 -3.77 -14.33
C GLU A 190 -34.13 -2.59 -15.32
N GLU A 191 -34.03 -1.36 -14.84
CA GLU A 191 -33.94 -0.16 -15.69
C GLU A 191 -32.64 -0.15 -16.51
N LEU A 192 -31.49 -0.33 -15.85
CA LEU A 192 -30.19 -0.40 -16.53
C LEU A 192 -30.07 -1.56 -17.51
N LYS A 193 -30.73 -2.69 -17.24
CA LYS A 193 -30.77 -3.82 -18.19
C LYS A 193 -31.48 -3.41 -19.48
N LYS A 194 -32.66 -2.79 -19.36
CA LYS A 194 -33.43 -2.29 -20.50
C LYS A 194 -32.64 -1.23 -21.27
N GLU A 195 -31.98 -0.33 -20.55
CA GLU A 195 -31.15 0.72 -21.14
C GLU A 195 -29.94 0.16 -21.90
N LYS A 196 -29.29 -0.88 -21.36
CA LYS A 196 -28.22 -1.61 -22.07
C LYS A 196 -28.69 -2.19 -23.39
N ASP A 197 -29.86 -2.81 -23.39
CA ASP A 197 -30.42 -3.41 -24.59
C ASP A 197 -30.78 -2.32 -25.62
N LYS A 198 -31.36 -1.21 -25.16
CA LYS A 198 -31.66 -0.05 -26.02
C LYS A 198 -30.41 0.55 -26.66
N LEU A 199 -29.38 0.84 -25.86
CA LEU A 199 -28.12 1.42 -26.35
C LEU A 199 -27.44 0.51 -27.38
N ASN A 200 -27.45 -0.82 -27.17
CA ASN A 200 -26.93 -1.76 -28.15
C ASN A 200 -27.72 -1.76 -29.47
N ILE A 201 -29.06 -1.72 -29.41
CA ILE A 201 -29.92 -1.65 -30.60
C ILE A 201 -29.66 -0.37 -31.39
N ASP A 202 -29.48 0.76 -30.70
CA ASP A 202 -29.24 2.05 -31.33
C ASP A 202 -27.83 2.12 -31.96
N ASN A 203 -26.85 1.43 -31.38
CA ASN A 203 -25.49 1.32 -31.93
C ASN A 203 -25.42 0.44 -33.19
N GLU A 204 -26.23 -0.62 -33.29
CA GLU A 204 -26.28 -1.50 -34.47
C GLU A 204 -26.90 -0.83 -35.72
N LYS A 205 -27.58 0.31 -35.56
CA LYS A 205 -28.20 1.07 -36.66
C LYS A 205 -27.29 2.11 -37.30
N ILE A 206 -26.09 2.31 -36.77
CA ILE A 206 -25.06 3.24 -37.26
C ILE A 206 -24.03 2.44 -38.06
#